data_AF-A0A535L2B9-F1
#
_entry.id   AF-A0A535L2B9-F1
#
_cell.length_a   1.000
_cell.length_b   1.000
_cell.length_c   1.000
_cell.angle_alpha   90.00
_cell.angle_beta   90.00
_cell.angle_gamma   90.00
#
_symmetry.space_group_name_H-M   'P 1'
#
loop_
_entity.id
_entity.type
_entity.pdbx_description
1 polymer ?
#
loop_
_entity_poly.entity_id
_entity_poly.type
_entity_poly.pdbx_seq_one_letter_code
_entity_poly.pdbx_strand_id
1 'polypeptide(L)'
;MSETRRRFAGRVQRALDDPNLQQALTQAMTGLRGRRGIAFEDFDFAAGREDLKQRRRANLDRLPELAQQFTERLEAVGGEVHYAKDAADARDIIGQLCWNAVTTYGPAGGRVRPIVTK
;
A
#
# COMPACT_ATOMS: atom_id res chain seq x y z
N MET A 1 -19.01 -7.90 17.68
CA MET A 1 -18.15 -8.16 18.87
C MET A 1 -16.72 -7.84 18.48
N SER A 2 -16.08 -6.86 19.14
CA SER A 2 -14.70 -6.44 18.81
C SER A 2 -13.70 -7.55 19.16
N GLU A 3 -12.81 -7.93 18.23
CA GLU A 3 -11.79 -8.96 18.42
C GLU A 3 -10.64 -8.39 19.26
N THR A 4 -10.32 -9.03 20.39
CA THR A 4 -9.18 -8.59 21.22
C THR A 4 -7.87 -9.11 20.63
N ARG A 5 -6.77 -8.35 20.77
CA ARG A 5 -5.43 -8.72 20.27
C ARG A 5 -5.02 -10.15 20.65
N ARG A 6 -5.34 -10.60 21.87
CA ARG A 6 -5.03 -11.96 22.35
C ARG A 6 -5.81 -13.03 21.58
N ARG A 7 -7.11 -12.80 21.31
CA ARG A 7 -7.95 -13.71 20.53
C ARG A 7 -7.49 -13.79 19.07
N PHE A 8 -7.13 -12.64 18.48
CA PHE A 8 -6.54 -12.59 17.15
C PHE A 8 -5.24 -13.41 17.09
N ALA A 9 -4.29 -13.17 18.01
CA ALA A 9 -3.02 -13.90 18.04
C ALA A 9 -3.21 -15.42 18.18
N GLY A 10 -4.13 -15.86 19.05
CA GLY A 10 -4.46 -17.28 19.22
C GLY A 10 -5.17 -17.91 18.00
N ARG A 11 -5.90 -17.12 17.20
CA ARG A 11 -6.48 -17.57 15.92
C ARG A 11 -5.41 -17.69 14.85
N VAL A 12 -4.49 -16.72 14.78
CA VAL A 12 -3.35 -16.75 13.86
C VAL A 12 -2.49 -17.98 14.12
N GLN A 13 -2.12 -18.26 15.37
CA GLN A 13 -1.32 -19.45 15.71
C GLN A 13 -1.99 -20.75 15.25
N ARG A 14 -3.27 -20.94 15.57
CA ARG A 14 -4.03 -22.12 15.09
C ARG A 14 -4.09 -22.23 13.57
N ALA A 15 -4.22 -21.11 12.87
CA ALA A 15 -4.21 -21.10 11.41
C ALA A 15 -2.83 -21.41 10.82
N LEU A 16 -1.76 -20.99 11.51
CA LEU A 16 -0.39 -21.31 11.12
C LEU A 16 -0.08 -22.79 11.33
N ASP A 17 -0.66 -23.44 12.33
CA ASP A 17 -0.47 -24.88 12.61
C ASP A 17 -1.37 -25.81 11.77
N ASP A 18 -2.30 -25.26 10.97
CA ASP A 18 -3.22 -26.06 10.15
C ASP A 18 -2.50 -26.58 8.89
N PRO A 19 -2.29 -27.91 8.76
CA PRO A 19 -1.55 -28.48 7.62
C PRO A 19 -2.26 -28.27 6.28
N ASN A 20 -3.59 -28.17 6.26
CA ASN A 20 -4.34 -27.91 5.03
C ASN A 20 -4.14 -26.46 4.58
N LEU A 21 -4.13 -25.50 5.51
CA LEU A 21 -3.85 -24.10 5.19
C LEU A 21 -2.42 -23.91 4.71
N GLN A 22 -1.45 -24.57 5.36
CA GLN A 22 -0.05 -24.56 4.92
C GLN A 22 0.10 -25.11 3.49
N GLN A 23 -0.55 -26.25 3.20
CA GLN A 23 -0.50 -26.87 1.88
C GLN A 23 -1.17 -25.99 0.81
N ALA A 24 -2.36 -25.45 1.10
CA ALA A 24 -3.08 -24.56 0.19
C ALA A 24 -2.28 -23.29 -0.12
N LEU A 25 -1.67 -22.67 0.90
CA LEU A 25 -0.82 -21.50 0.72
C LEU A 25 0.40 -21.82 -0.15
N THR A 26 1.07 -22.95 0.10
CA THR A 26 2.23 -23.39 -0.69
C THR A 26 1.87 -23.60 -2.16
N GLN A 27 0.76 -24.30 -2.44
CA GLN A 27 0.28 -24.51 -3.80
C GLN A 27 -0.11 -23.20 -4.49
N ALA A 28 -0.81 -22.30 -3.79
CA ALA A 28 -1.18 -21.00 -4.32
C ALA A 28 0.06 -20.17 -4.70
N MET A 29 1.09 -20.14 -3.84
CA MET A 29 2.34 -19.43 -4.11
C MET A 29 3.09 -20.02 -5.32
N THR A 30 3.14 -21.34 -5.44
CA THR A 30 3.71 -22.03 -6.61
C THR A 30 2.94 -21.68 -7.89
N GLY A 31 1.61 -21.72 -7.84
CA GLY A 31 0.74 -21.37 -8.97
C GLY A 31 0.90 -19.91 -9.40
N LEU A 32 0.97 -18.97 -8.44
CA LEU A 32 1.21 -17.55 -8.71
C LEU A 32 2.58 -17.33 -9.34
N ARG A 33 3.62 -18.03 -8.86
CA ARG A 33 4.97 -17.96 -9.46
C ARG A 33 4.95 -18.49 -10.89
N GLY A 34 4.29 -19.62 -11.15
CA GLY A 34 4.16 -20.20 -12.48
C GLY A 34 3.44 -19.26 -13.45
N ARG A 35 2.29 -18.71 -13.04
CA ARG A 35 1.54 -17.71 -13.83
C ARG A 35 2.36 -16.46 -14.12
N ARG A 36 3.14 -15.98 -13.15
CA ARG A 36 4.06 -14.86 -13.35
C ARG A 36 5.15 -15.20 -14.36
N GLY A 37 5.72 -16.41 -14.30
CA GLY A 37 6.70 -16.89 -15.28
C GLY A 37 6.12 -16.84 -16.69
N ILE A 38 4.96 -17.45 -16.90
CA ILE A 38 4.26 -17.47 -18.20
C ILE A 38 3.95 -16.04 -18.69
N ALA A 39 3.44 -15.17 -17.81
CA ALA A 39 3.09 -13.80 -18.18
C ALA A 39 4.30 -12.96 -18.66
N PHE A 40 5.51 -13.35 -18.28
CA PHE A 40 6.75 -12.65 -18.64
C PHE A 40 7.68 -13.49 -19.52
N GLU A 41 7.25 -14.65 -20.01
CA GLU A 41 8.09 -15.57 -20.78
C GLU A 41 8.66 -14.91 -22.04
N ASP A 42 7.80 -14.17 -22.75
CA ASP A 42 8.15 -13.42 -23.96
C ASP A 42 8.41 -11.92 -23.70
N PHE A 43 8.49 -11.51 -22.43
CA PHE A 43 8.63 -10.09 -22.12
C PHE A 43 10.08 -9.62 -22.29
N ASP A 44 10.31 -8.70 -23.22
CA ASP A 44 11.59 -8.02 -23.32
C ASP A 44 11.76 -6.99 -22.20
N PHE A 45 12.42 -7.42 -21.13
CA PHE A 45 12.74 -6.57 -19.99
C PHE A 45 13.67 -5.40 -20.34
N ALA A 46 14.52 -5.53 -21.36
CA ALA A 46 15.39 -4.43 -21.76
C ALA A 46 14.57 -3.33 -22.46
N ALA A 47 13.76 -3.70 -23.45
CA ALA A 47 12.86 -2.78 -24.11
C ALA A 47 11.86 -2.15 -23.13
N GLY A 48 11.27 -2.94 -22.23
CA GLY A 48 10.34 -2.43 -21.22
C GLY A 48 10.98 -1.42 -20.26
N ARG A 49 12.25 -1.61 -19.87
CA ARG A 49 12.97 -0.61 -19.06
C ARG A 49 13.23 0.68 -19.83
N GLU A 50 13.57 0.60 -21.10
CA GLU A 50 13.79 1.79 -21.92
C GLU A 50 12.48 2.56 -22.19
N ASP A 51 11.38 1.87 -22.48
CA ASP A 51 10.05 2.48 -22.59
C ASP A 51 9.66 3.21 -21.29
N LEU A 52 9.83 2.58 -20.13
CA LEU A 52 9.57 3.22 -18.84
C LEU A 52 10.42 4.48 -18.61
N LYS A 53 11.71 4.46 -18.99
CA LYS A 53 12.58 5.64 -18.90
C LYS A 53 12.09 6.76 -19.81
N GLN A 54 11.71 6.45 -21.04
CA GLN A 54 11.20 7.43 -22.00
C GLN A 54 9.91 8.07 -21.49
N ARG A 55 8.94 7.27 -21.02
CA ARG A 55 7.69 7.77 -20.42
C ARG A 55 7.95 8.65 -19.21
N ARG A 56 8.84 8.22 -18.31
CA ARG A 56 9.22 9.03 -17.14
C ARG A 56 9.79 10.37 -17.57
N ARG A 57 10.69 10.39 -18.56
CA ARG A 57 11.31 11.63 -19.06
C ARG A 57 10.29 12.54 -19.74
N ALA A 58 9.39 12.00 -20.56
CA ALA A 58 8.32 12.76 -21.20
C ALA A 58 7.34 13.39 -20.19
N ASN A 59 7.20 12.79 -19.01
CA ASN A 59 6.34 13.32 -17.96
C ASN A 59 6.99 14.40 -17.10
N LEU A 60 8.32 14.59 -17.14
CA LEU A 60 9.00 15.57 -16.28
C LEU A 60 8.49 17.00 -16.51
N ASP A 61 8.31 17.37 -17.77
CA ASP A 61 7.83 18.71 -18.13
C ASP A 61 6.35 18.92 -17.80
N ARG A 62 5.60 17.82 -17.60
CA ARG A 62 4.16 17.81 -17.29
C ARG A 62 3.87 17.50 -15.82
N LEU A 63 4.88 17.46 -14.95
CA LEU A 63 4.71 17.09 -13.55
C LEU A 63 3.62 17.90 -12.83
N PRO A 64 3.51 19.24 -12.98
CA PRO A 64 2.46 20.01 -12.32
C PRO A 64 1.05 19.57 -12.74
N GLU A 65 0.81 19.41 -14.04
CA GLU A 65 -0.48 18.96 -14.60
C GLU A 65 -0.83 17.54 -14.12
N LEU A 66 0.15 16.63 -14.14
CA LEU A 66 -0.04 15.23 -13.74
C LEU A 66 -0.30 15.10 -12.24
N ALA A 67 0.34 15.93 -11.41
CA ALA A 67 0.09 15.95 -9.96
C ALA A 67 -1.32 16.46 -9.62
N GLN A 68 -1.78 17.50 -10.32
CA GLN A 68 -3.16 17.98 -10.19
C GLN A 68 -4.16 16.90 -10.61
N GLN A 69 -3.95 16.30 -11.78
CA GLN A 69 -4.82 15.24 -12.29
C GLN A 69 -4.86 14.02 -11.35
N PHE A 70 -3.74 13.67 -10.73
CA PHE A 70 -3.69 12.64 -9.71
C PHE A 70 -4.54 13.02 -8.49
N THR A 71 -4.42 14.25 -8.01
CA THR A 71 -5.16 14.76 -6.85
C THR A 71 -6.66 14.70 -7.08
N GLU A 72 -7.13 15.24 -8.21
CA GLU A 72 -8.55 15.23 -8.58
C GLU A 72 -9.13 13.81 -8.63
N ARG A 73 -8.40 12.85 -9.23
CA ARG A 73 -8.86 11.47 -9.34
C ARG A 73 -8.83 10.72 -8.01
N LEU A 74 -7.83 10.99 -7.16
CA LEU A 74 -7.73 10.37 -5.85
C LEU A 74 -8.86 10.84 -4.94
N GLU A 75 -9.11 12.15 -4.91
CA GLU A 75 -10.19 12.75 -4.12
C GLU A 75 -11.57 12.27 -4.60
N ALA A 76 -11.75 12.09 -5.91
CA ALA A 76 -13.00 11.55 -6.46
C ALA A 76 -13.34 10.13 -5.97
N VAL A 77 -12.35 9.33 -5.55
CA VAL A 77 -12.57 8.00 -4.95
C VAL A 77 -12.48 8.01 -3.42
N GLY A 78 -12.50 9.20 -2.80
CA GLY A 78 -12.48 9.37 -1.35
C GLY A 78 -11.09 9.24 -0.72
N GLY A 79 -10.02 9.33 -1.50
CA GLY A 79 -8.67 9.43 -0.98
C GLY A 79 -8.31 10.87 -0.58
N GLU A 80 -7.31 11.02 0.28
CA GLU A 80 -6.78 12.31 0.73
C GLU A 80 -5.31 12.43 0.30
N VAL A 81 -4.94 13.59 -0.27
CA VAL A 81 -3.54 13.87 -0.65
C VAL A 81 -2.86 14.64 0.48
N HIS A 82 -1.70 14.15 0.91
CA HIS A 82 -0.83 14.88 1.83
C HIS A 82 0.47 15.26 1.14
N TYR A 83 0.74 16.56 1.05
CA TYR A 83 1.99 17.09 0.52
C TYR A 83 3.04 17.17 1.62
N ALA A 84 4.25 16.74 1.29
CA ALA A 84 5.42 16.82 2.17
C ALA A 84 6.53 17.55 1.43
N LYS A 85 7.12 18.57 2.06
CA LYS A 85 8.20 19.34 1.44
C LYS A 85 9.53 18.57 1.40
N ASP A 86 9.72 17.66 2.35
CA ASP A 86 10.94 16.88 2.53
C ASP A 86 10.65 15.53 3.20
N ALA A 87 11.70 14.72 3.36
CA ALA A 87 11.59 13.40 3.97
C ALA A 87 11.23 13.43 5.46
N ALA A 88 11.58 14.50 6.19
CA ALA A 88 11.23 14.60 7.61
C ALA A 88 9.73 14.86 7.77
N ASP A 89 9.21 15.79 6.99
CA ASP A 89 7.79 16.14 6.91
C ASP A 89 6.94 14.92 6.50
N ALA A 90 7.41 14.14 5.51
CA ALA A 90 6.73 12.91 5.09
C ALA A 90 6.63 11.88 6.22
N ARG A 91 7.71 11.67 7.00
CA ARG A 91 7.68 10.76 8.15
C ARG A 91 6.70 11.24 9.22
N ASP A 92 6.64 12.54 9.47
CA ASP A 92 5.75 13.12 10.47
C ASP A 92 4.27 12.92 10.08
N ILE A 93 3.93 13.16 8.81
CA ILE A 93 2.59 12.89 8.25
C ILE A 93 2.23 11.41 8.38
N ILE A 94 3.12 10.50 7.94
CA ILE A 94 2.89 9.05 8.05
C ILE A 94 2.67 8.64 9.51
N GLY A 95 3.47 9.17 10.44
CA GLY A 95 3.33 8.89 11.86
C GLY A 95 1.97 9.34 12.41
N GLN A 96 1.47 10.50 11.99
CA GLN A 96 0.15 11.00 12.36
C GLN A 96 -0.97 10.12 11.79
N LEU A 97 -0.86 9.70 10.53
CA LEU A 97 -1.79 8.76 9.89
C LEU A 97 -1.86 7.43 10.63
N CYS A 98 -0.72 6.82 10.94
CA CYS A 98 -0.66 5.57 11.70
C CYS A 98 -1.28 5.71 13.10
N TRP A 99 -0.97 6.80 13.80
CA TRP A 99 -1.55 7.08 15.12
C TRP A 99 -3.08 7.21 15.07
N ASN A 100 -3.58 7.96 14.09
CA ASN A 100 -5.01 8.21 13.92
C ASN A 100 -5.74 6.92 13.53
N ALA A 101 -5.17 6.09 12.64
CA ALA A 101 -5.74 4.80 12.28
C ALA A 101 -5.90 3.88 13.51
N VAL A 102 -4.88 3.82 14.38
CA VAL A 102 -4.95 3.03 15.63
C VAL A 102 -6.04 3.57 16.57
N THR A 103 -6.24 4.88 16.59
CA THR A 103 -7.28 5.53 17.42
C THR A 103 -8.69 5.20 16.90
N THR A 104 -8.89 5.14 15.58
CA THR A 104 -10.18 4.81 14.95
C THR A 104 -10.62 3.36 15.21
N TYR A 105 -9.69 2.42 15.36
CA TYR A 105 -9.99 1.00 15.64
C TYR A 105 -9.69 0.58 17.10
N GLY A 106 -9.27 1.52 17.95
CA GLY A 106 -8.95 1.31 19.37
C GLY A 106 -10.15 1.53 20.30
N PRO A 107 -10.02 1.25 21.62
CA PRO A 107 -11.08 1.56 22.58
C PRO A 107 -11.38 3.07 22.56
N ALA A 108 -12.66 3.42 22.56
CA ALA A 108 -13.14 4.80 22.42
C ALA A 108 -12.46 5.74 23.41
N GLY A 109 -11.72 6.76 22.91
CA GLY A 109 -11.11 7.80 23.74
C GLY A 109 -9.69 8.26 23.35
N GLY A 110 -9.09 7.78 22.26
CA GLY A 110 -7.77 8.26 21.83
C GLY A 110 -7.83 9.68 21.22
N ARG A 111 -6.84 10.51 21.54
CA ARG A 111 -6.69 11.85 20.93
C ARG A 111 -6.22 11.68 19.48
N VAL A 112 -6.99 12.22 18.53
CA VAL A 112 -6.61 12.36 17.12
C VAL A 112 -5.53 13.45 17.02
N ARG A 113 -4.43 13.16 16.33
CA ARG A 113 -3.42 14.18 15.99
C ARG A 113 -3.90 14.93 14.74
N PRO A 114 -3.89 16.27 14.71
CA PRO A 114 -4.22 17.01 13.50
C PRO A 114 -3.18 16.66 12.43
N ILE A 115 -3.65 16.26 11.24
CA ILE A 115 -2.78 16.11 10.07
C ILE A 115 -2.61 17.49 9.48
N VAL A 116 -1.41 18.06 9.58
CA VAL A 116 -1.12 19.37 9.00
C VAL A 116 -0.80 19.15 7.52
N THR A 117 -1.82 19.20 6.68
CA THR A 117 -1.67 19.34 5.24
C THR A 117 -1.43 20.80 4.90
N LYS A 118 -0.33 21.10 4.20
CA LYS A 118 -0.05 22.41 3.61
C LYS A 118 0.07 22.28 2.11
#